data_AF-H3ZPK7-F1
#
_entry.id   AF-H3ZPK7-F1
#
_cell.length_a   1.000
_cell.length_b   1.000
_cell.length_c   1.000
_cell.angle_alpha   90.00
_cell.angle_beta   90.00
_cell.angle_gamma   90.00
#
_symmetry.space_group_name_H-M   'P 1'
#
loop_
_entity.id
_entity.type
_entity.pdbx_description
1 polymer ?
#
loop_
_entity_poly.entity_id
_entity_poly.type
_entity_poly.pdbx_seq_one_letter_code
_entity_poly.pdbx_strand_id
1 'polypeptide(L)'
;MFPRIMHTIRTLDKRQYLPSEKDIERKDIKELSYILKEDSDVKTLTNILEWQERNIRYWDERGYLHALFWIIAIMLILFIPKLELQIKGILILVIVVILYAGNIYLYLLPQIILLSWLLFVLWSIYITNPLVSIQIVSLGQIIVLAVILGGLISPIIYLWVKYRTIKYYSPHFKLSDTFETSLPVEKILSYRLAVCRDYAKLTAALLFNLYPENEIYFIEIPNHVATGIKIRDKIYVLDQKLPITSLDQWIHYWKSRLNKKALEVTILKAVYQKGKIKIEKVDQKKVKNLNIPTVDVNSLNRKLPEELGIEETTTSNKVEKIKSIRLKDMALKYEKDEIVEYSMARAFKNKILNEFCENTKKITKIEVQQDGKDIVLSIFYI
;
A
#
# COMPACT_ATOMS: atom_id res chain seq x y z
N MET A 1 -17.08 25.53 14.21
CA MET A 1 -16.78 24.25 14.88
C MET A 1 -16.25 23.18 13.90
N PHE A 2 -16.93 22.95 12.76
CA PHE A 2 -16.51 22.03 11.69
C PHE A 2 -15.06 22.17 11.16
N PRO A 3 -14.53 23.38 10.91
CA PRO A 3 -13.17 23.54 10.36
C PRO A 3 -12.06 23.06 11.31
N ARG A 4 -12.24 23.26 12.63
CA ARG A 4 -11.30 22.80 13.67
C ARG A 4 -11.31 21.29 13.84
N ILE A 5 -12.48 20.66 13.71
CA ILE A 5 -12.63 19.20 13.76
C ILE A 5 -11.95 18.56 12.55
N MET A 6 -12.19 19.07 11.34
CA MET A 6 -11.49 18.61 10.12
C MET A 6 -9.96 18.79 10.19
N HIS A 7 -9.48 19.91 10.74
CA HIS A 7 -8.04 20.12 10.93
C HIS A 7 -7.45 19.08 11.89
N THR A 8 -8.14 18.80 12.99
CA THR A 8 -7.70 17.83 14.02
C THR A 8 -7.68 16.40 13.48
N ILE A 9 -8.69 16.01 12.71
CA ILE A 9 -8.77 14.70 12.03
C ILE A 9 -7.64 14.55 11.01
N ARG A 10 -7.37 15.58 10.19
CA ARG A 10 -6.22 15.60 9.27
C ARG A 10 -4.88 15.49 10.00
N THR A 11 -4.72 16.10 11.18
CA THR A 11 -3.47 15.97 11.95
C THR A 11 -3.28 14.60 12.61
N LEU A 12 -4.38 13.91 12.97
CA LEU A 12 -4.35 12.54 13.48
C LEU A 12 -4.00 11.54 12.38
N ASP A 13 -4.49 11.78 11.15
CA ASP A 13 -4.19 10.97 9.97
C ASP A 13 -2.69 11.01 9.61
N LYS A 14 -2.08 12.20 9.67
CA LYS A 14 -0.65 12.40 9.37
C LYS A 14 0.31 11.65 10.28
N ARG A 15 -0.07 11.37 11.54
CA ARG A 15 0.78 10.59 12.46
C ARG A 15 0.89 9.12 12.07
N GLN A 16 0.05 8.61 11.15
CA GLN A 16 0.00 7.19 10.82
C GLN A 16 1.17 6.71 9.96
N TYR A 17 1.84 7.58 9.21
CA TYR A 17 2.96 7.19 8.36
C TYR A 17 4.27 7.92 8.70
N LEU A 18 4.25 8.83 9.68
CA LEU A 18 5.48 9.43 10.20
C LEU A 18 6.26 8.41 11.05
N PRO A 19 7.56 8.21 10.81
CA PRO A 19 8.38 7.47 11.75
C PRO A 19 8.52 8.23 13.07
N SER A 20 8.64 7.51 14.17
CA SER A 20 9.06 8.09 15.45
C SER A 20 10.58 8.17 15.55
N GLU A 21 11.09 8.92 16.54
CA GLU A 21 12.51 8.92 16.91
C GLU A 21 13.03 7.50 17.11
N LYS A 22 12.27 6.70 17.85
CA LYS A 22 12.58 5.29 18.10
C LYS A 22 12.65 4.49 16.81
N ASP A 23 11.81 4.80 15.81
CA ASP A 23 11.88 4.10 14.52
C ASP A 23 13.15 4.46 13.74
N ILE A 24 13.62 5.70 13.80
CA ILE A 24 14.83 6.17 13.09
C ILE A 24 16.11 5.69 13.79
N GLU A 25 16.16 5.81 15.12
CA GLU A 25 17.39 5.56 15.88
C GLU A 25 17.71 4.09 16.12
N ARG A 26 16.75 3.25 15.79
CA ARG A 26 16.80 1.80 15.90
C ARG A 26 17.99 1.19 15.17
N LYS A 27 18.62 0.21 15.83
CA LYS A 27 19.83 -0.46 15.33
C LYS A 27 19.56 -1.22 14.02
N ASP A 28 18.45 -1.94 13.93
CA ASP A 28 18.07 -2.72 12.74
C ASP A 28 17.86 -1.82 11.52
N ILE A 29 17.29 -0.62 11.71
CA ILE A 29 17.15 0.38 10.63
C ILE A 29 18.47 0.99 10.21
N LYS A 30 19.35 1.31 11.16
CA LYS A 30 20.70 1.80 10.86
C LYS A 30 21.54 0.76 10.09
N GLU A 31 21.49 -0.48 10.53
CA GLU A 31 22.18 -1.61 9.89
C GLU A 31 21.63 -1.87 8.49
N LEU A 32 20.31 -1.91 8.34
CA LEU A 32 19.68 -2.05 7.02
C LEU A 32 20.03 -0.88 6.10
N SER A 33 20.03 0.36 6.61
CA SER A 33 20.44 1.53 5.85
C SER A 33 21.88 1.40 5.37
N TYR A 34 22.79 0.97 6.24
CA TYR A 34 24.19 0.73 5.88
C TYR A 34 24.34 -0.32 4.77
N ILE A 35 23.60 -1.44 4.85
CA ILE A 35 23.63 -2.51 3.83
C ILE A 35 23.06 -2.05 2.48
N LEU A 36 22.07 -1.16 2.48
CA LEU A 36 21.42 -0.67 1.26
C LEU A 36 22.19 0.47 0.58
N LYS A 37 23.13 1.09 1.29
CA LYS A 37 23.92 2.22 0.79
C LYS A 37 24.94 1.75 -0.25
N GLU A 38 24.99 2.47 -1.35
CA GLU A 38 25.94 2.27 -2.45
C GLU A 38 26.66 3.59 -2.77
N ASP A 39 27.64 3.53 -3.68
CA ASP A 39 28.45 4.69 -4.08
C ASP A 39 27.66 5.80 -4.79
N SER A 40 26.44 5.51 -5.26
CA SER A 40 25.60 6.49 -5.94
C SER A 40 24.17 6.52 -5.41
N ASP A 41 23.54 7.69 -5.52
CA ASP A 41 22.14 7.90 -5.16
C ASP A 41 21.20 7.01 -5.98
N VAL A 42 21.49 6.87 -7.27
CA VAL A 42 20.76 6.03 -8.22
C VAL A 42 20.67 4.59 -7.69
N LYS A 43 21.81 4.01 -7.31
CA LYS A 43 21.90 2.64 -6.79
C LYS A 43 21.28 2.54 -5.39
N THR A 44 21.60 3.47 -4.49
CA THR A 44 21.10 3.46 -3.10
C THR A 44 19.57 3.50 -3.06
N LEU A 45 18.94 4.45 -3.76
CA LEU A 45 17.48 4.55 -3.79
C LEU A 45 16.82 3.33 -4.42
N THR A 46 17.42 2.79 -5.49
CA THR A 46 16.90 1.59 -6.16
C THR A 46 17.01 0.37 -5.27
N ASN A 47 18.11 0.22 -4.52
CA ASN A 47 18.29 -0.85 -3.54
C ASN A 47 17.23 -0.80 -2.43
N ILE A 48 16.87 0.37 -1.92
CA ILE A 48 15.77 0.52 -0.95
C ILE A 48 14.49 -0.07 -1.53
N LEU A 49 14.11 0.36 -2.75
CA LEU A 49 12.88 -0.06 -3.39
C LEU A 49 12.85 -1.57 -3.65
N GLU A 50 13.93 -2.12 -4.22
CA GLU A 50 14.05 -3.55 -4.51
C GLU A 50 14.03 -4.41 -3.25
N TRP A 51 14.74 -3.97 -2.21
CA TRP A 51 14.75 -4.67 -0.94
C TRP A 51 13.34 -4.69 -0.35
N GLN A 52 12.60 -3.57 -0.39
CA GLN A 52 11.22 -3.52 0.07
C GLN A 52 10.31 -4.42 -0.75
N GLU A 53 10.44 -4.44 -2.09
CA GLU A 53 9.64 -5.31 -2.96
C GLU A 53 9.87 -6.79 -2.67
N ARG A 54 11.12 -7.20 -2.48
CA ARG A 54 11.52 -8.60 -2.25
C ARG A 54 11.19 -9.08 -0.84
N ASN A 55 11.33 -8.21 0.15
CA ASN A 55 11.25 -8.61 1.55
C ASN A 55 9.91 -8.28 2.20
N ILE A 56 9.07 -7.41 1.63
CA ILE A 56 7.84 -6.98 2.28
C ILE A 56 6.65 -7.18 1.35
N ARG A 57 5.69 -7.97 1.80
CA ARG A 57 4.47 -8.27 1.05
C ARG A 57 3.36 -7.29 1.40
N TYR A 58 2.52 -6.98 0.42
CA TYR A 58 1.35 -6.15 0.66
C TYR A 58 0.37 -6.88 1.59
N TRP A 59 -0.13 -6.18 2.61
CA TRP A 59 -1.04 -6.75 3.60
C TRP A 59 -2.49 -6.45 3.22
N ASP A 60 -3.02 -7.25 2.28
CA ASP A 60 -4.37 -7.09 1.72
C ASP A 60 -5.46 -6.98 2.78
N GLU A 61 -5.43 -7.88 3.77
CA GLU A 61 -6.44 -7.95 4.84
C GLU A 61 -6.58 -6.63 5.59
N ARG A 62 -5.45 -5.98 5.86
CA ARG A 62 -5.43 -4.69 6.55
C ARG A 62 -5.97 -3.54 5.69
N GLY A 63 -5.94 -3.68 4.36
CA GLY A 63 -6.58 -2.74 3.44
C GLY A 63 -8.10 -2.94 3.34
N TYR A 64 -8.57 -4.20 3.29
CA TYR A 64 -9.96 -4.51 2.95
C TYR A 64 -10.88 -4.82 4.12
N LEU A 65 -10.36 -5.41 5.21
CA LEU A 65 -11.22 -5.88 6.30
C LEU A 65 -11.93 -4.75 7.02
N HIS A 66 -11.31 -3.56 7.10
CA HIS A 66 -12.00 -2.39 7.62
C HIS A 66 -13.31 -2.13 6.85
N ALA A 67 -13.27 -2.06 5.51
CA ALA A 67 -14.44 -1.87 4.67
C ALA A 67 -15.49 -2.98 4.85
N LEU A 68 -15.07 -4.24 4.94
CA LEU A 68 -15.98 -5.36 5.18
C LEU A 68 -16.71 -5.24 6.52
N PHE A 69 -15.98 -4.97 7.60
CA PHE A 69 -16.60 -4.81 8.91
C PHE A 69 -17.54 -3.59 8.97
N TRP A 70 -17.32 -2.56 8.15
CA TRP A 70 -18.26 -1.44 8.01
C TRP A 70 -19.57 -1.85 7.38
N ILE A 71 -19.51 -2.58 6.26
CA ILE A 71 -20.69 -3.09 5.58
C ILE A 71 -21.49 -3.96 6.56
N ILE A 72 -20.80 -4.83 7.31
CA ILE A 72 -21.44 -5.68 8.30
C ILE A 72 -22.10 -4.86 9.42
N ALA A 73 -21.42 -3.84 9.97
CA ALA A 73 -21.98 -3.00 11.03
C ALA A 73 -23.24 -2.24 10.58
N ILE A 74 -23.24 -1.69 9.36
CA ILE A 74 -24.41 -1.02 8.78
C ILE A 74 -25.55 -2.03 8.58
N MET A 75 -25.25 -3.21 8.03
CA MET A 75 -26.23 -4.28 7.87
C MET A 75 -26.82 -4.69 9.23
N LEU A 76 -26.01 -4.83 10.28
CA LEU A 76 -26.51 -5.13 11.62
C LEU A 76 -27.58 -4.13 12.08
N ILE A 77 -27.35 -2.83 11.92
CA ILE A 77 -28.31 -1.78 12.31
C ILE A 77 -29.59 -1.85 11.48
N LEU A 78 -29.46 -2.01 10.16
CA LEU A 78 -30.61 -2.05 9.25
C LEU A 78 -31.57 -3.19 9.59
N PHE A 79 -31.04 -4.33 10.06
CA PHE A 79 -31.82 -5.52 10.39
C PHE A 79 -32.20 -5.65 11.87
N ILE A 80 -31.97 -4.62 12.71
CA ILE A 80 -32.51 -4.60 14.09
C ILE A 80 -34.05 -4.65 14.04
N PRO A 81 -34.68 -5.66 14.65
CA PRO A 81 -36.14 -5.82 14.63
C PRO A 81 -36.80 -4.73 15.48
N LYS A 82 -37.97 -4.25 15.03
CA LYS A 82 -38.83 -3.28 15.73
C LYS A 82 -38.18 -1.92 16.05
N LEU A 83 -36.95 -1.68 15.59
CA LEU A 83 -36.30 -0.38 15.72
C LEU A 83 -36.81 0.56 14.63
N GLU A 84 -37.29 1.73 15.04
CA GLU A 84 -37.81 2.76 14.13
C GLU A 84 -36.74 3.22 13.13
N LEU A 85 -37.17 3.55 11.91
CA LEU A 85 -36.26 3.93 10.81
C LEU A 85 -35.44 5.18 11.17
N GLN A 86 -36.02 6.13 11.91
CA GLN A 86 -35.33 7.34 12.36
C GLN A 86 -34.17 7.01 13.31
N ILE A 87 -34.39 6.09 14.25
CA ILE A 87 -33.35 5.64 15.19
C ILE A 87 -32.25 4.88 14.45
N LYS A 88 -32.61 4.02 13.49
CA LYS A 88 -31.62 3.36 12.61
C LYS A 88 -30.76 4.38 11.87
N GLY A 89 -31.37 5.41 11.29
CA GLY A 89 -30.67 6.49 10.61
C GLY A 89 -29.69 7.23 11.53
N ILE A 90 -30.12 7.54 12.76
CA ILE A 90 -29.26 8.18 13.77
C ILE A 90 -28.08 7.27 14.13
N LEU A 91 -28.30 5.98 14.38
CA LEU A 91 -27.23 5.03 14.71
C LEU A 91 -26.22 4.89 13.56
N ILE A 92 -26.68 4.80 12.32
CA ILE A 92 -25.80 4.78 11.14
C ILE A 92 -24.99 6.07 11.06
N LEU A 93 -25.63 7.23 11.26
CA LEU A 93 -24.93 8.52 11.27
C LEU A 93 -23.88 8.59 12.39
N VAL A 94 -24.20 8.14 13.59
CA VAL A 94 -23.25 8.06 14.72
C VAL A 94 -22.07 7.16 14.35
N ILE A 95 -22.32 6.00 13.75
CA ILE A 95 -21.25 5.12 13.25
C ILE A 95 -20.40 5.83 12.21
N VAL A 96 -20.99 6.54 11.25
CA VAL A 96 -20.29 7.32 10.21
C VAL A 96 -19.47 8.48 10.81
N VAL A 97 -19.95 9.08 11.90
CA VAL A 97 -19.21 10.14 12.61
C VAL A 97 -18.04 9.56 13.41
N ILE A 98 -18.25 8.45 14.15
CA ILE A 98 -17.18 7.71 14.83
C ILE A 98 -16.13 7.25 13.82
N LEU A 99 -16.59 6.81 12.65
CA LEU A 99 -15.78 6.45 11.49
C LEU A 99 -14.83 7.57 11.06
N TYR A 100 -15.37 8.79 10.98
CA TYR A 100 -14.62 9.95 10.53
C TYR A 100 -13.70 10.51 11.63
N ALA A 101 -14.07 10.31 12.91
CA ALA A 101 -13.39 10.90 14.06
C ALA A 101 -12.43 9.97 14.81
N GLY A 102 -12.50 8.65 14.58
CA GLY A 102 -11.97 7.63 15.50
C GLY A 102 -10.52 7.19 15.30
N ASN A 103 -9.91 6.75 16.40
CA ASN A 103 -8.72 5.88 16.47
C ASN A 103 -9.19 4.41 16.59
N ILE A 104 -8.39 3.41 16.21
CA ILE A 104 -8.74 1.97 16.09
C ILE A 104 -9.66 1.44 17.23
N TYR A 105 -9.37 1.85 18.46
CA TYR A 105 -10.12 1.43 19.66
C TYR A 105 -11.58 1.90 19.69
N LEU A 106 -11.90 3.05 19.10
CA LEU A 106 -13.28 3.50 18.90
C LEU A 106 -14.01 2.76 17.78
N TYR A 107 -13.30 2.05 16.90
CA TYR A 107 -13.91 1.30 15.80
C TYR A 107 -14.28 -0.13 16.20
N LEU A 108 -13.52 -0.76 17.11
CA LEU A 108 -13.83 -2.09 17.64
C LEU A 108 -15.01 -2.06 18.63
N LEU A 109 -15.18 -0.95 19.36
CA LEU A 109 -16.23 -0.84 20.38
C LEU A 109 -17.66 -0.99 19.80
N PRO A 110 -18.07 -0.30 18.72
CA PRO A 110 -19.37 -0.52 18.08
C PRO A 110 -19.56 -1.96 17.61
N GLN A 111 -18.51 -2.60 17.09
CA GLN A 111 -18.58 -3.98 16.62
C GLN A 111 -18.79 -4.96 17.78
N ILE A 112 -18.10 -4.75 18.90
CA ILE A 112 -18.28 -5.54 20.13
C ILE A 112 -19.69 -5.34 20.69
N ILE A 113 -20.18 -4.09 20.74
CA ILE A 113 -21.55 -3.80 21.19
C ILE A 113 -22.56 -4.50 20.28
N LEU A 114 -22.43 -4.37 18.96
CA LEU A 114 -23.33 -5.00 18.00
C LEU A 114 -23.27 -6.53 18.06
N LEU A 115 -22.08 -7.11 18.24
CA LEU A 115 -21.92 -8.56 18.43
C LEU A 115 -22.55 -9.03 19.74
N SER A 116 -22.35 -8.30 20.84
CA SER A 116 -22.97 -8.61 22.12
C SER A 116 -24.50 -8.58 22.04
N TRP A 117 -25.05 -7.58 21.32
CA TRP A 117 -26.48 -7.48 21.06
C TRP A 117 -26.99 -8.64 20.19
N LEU A 118 -26.27 -8.99 19.13
CA LEU A 118 -26.61 -10.13 18.27
C LEU A 118 -26.65 -11.45 19.06
N LEU A 119 -25.64 -11.69 19.89
CA LEU A 119 -25.58 -12.86 20.77
C LEU A 119 -26.72 -12.85 21.79
N PHE A 120 -27.06 -11.69 22.36
CA PHE A 120 -28.22 -11.53 23.24
C PHE A 120 -29.54 -11.87 22.54
N VAL A 121 -29.75 -11.39 21.30
CA VAL A 121 -30.96 -11.70 20.51
C VAL A 121 -31.04 -13.21 20.26
N LEU A 122 -29.95 -13.83 19.81
CA LEU A 122 -29.91 -15.28 19.56
C LEU A 122 -30.15 -16.09 20.83
N TRP A 123 -29.57 -15.67 21.96
CA TRP A 123 -29.78 -16.29 23.26
C TRP A 123 -31.23 -16.13 23.75
N SER A 124 -31.82 -14.95 23.56
CA SER A 124 -33.22 -14.71 23.92
C SER A 124 -34.15 -15.61 23.11
N ILE A 125 -33.91 -15.78 21.80
CA ILE A 125 -34.66 -16.69 20.92
C ILE A 125 -34.54 -18.14 21.38
N TYR A 126 -33.35 -18.55 21.85
CA TYR A 126 -33.09 -19.90 22.32
C TYR A 126 -33.83 -20.23 23.62
N ILE A 127 -33.92 -19.26 24.54
CA ILE A 127 -34.59 -19.45 25.84
C ILE A 127 -36.11 -19.29 25.73
N THR A 128 -36.60 -18.41 24.86
CA THR A 128 -38.04 -18.23 24.67
C THR A 128 -38.63 -19.33 23.78
N ASN A 129 -39.90 -19.66 24.01
CA ASN A 129 -40.62 -20.60 23.15
C ASN A 129 -40.51 -20.15 21.67
N PRO A 130 -40.15 -21.04 20.72
CA PRO A 130 -39.97 -20.70 19.30
C PRO A 130 -41.14 -19.92 18.70
N LEU A 131 -42.37 -20.20 19.15
CA LEU A 131 -43.58 -19.51 18.69
C LEU A 131 -43.63 -18.04 19.11
N VAL A 132 -43.10 -17.71 20.30
CA VAL A 132 -42.99 -16.32 20.78
C VAL A 132 -41.84 -15.60 20.07
N SER A 133 -40.74 -16.30 19.82
CA SER A 133 -39.58 -15.75 19.11
C SER A 133 -39.92 -15.29 17.68
N ILE A 134 -40.76 -16.05 16.96
CA ILE A 134 -41.23 -15.72 15.60
C ILE A 134 -42.10 -14.45 15.57
N GLN A 135 -42.80 -14.11 16.67
CA GLN A 135 -43.59 -12.86 16.78
C GLN A 135 -42.71 -11.62 16.99
N ILE A 136 -41.45 -11.80 17.37
CA ILE A 136 -40.51 -10.72 17.64
C ILE A 136 -39.57 -10.51 16.45
N VAL A 137 -39.11 -11.59 15.82
CA VAL A 137 -38.15 -11.58 14.71
C VAL A 137 -38.67 -12.49 13.59
N SER A 138 -38.81 -11.95 12.38
CA SER A 138 -39.28 -12.75 11.25
C SER A 138 -38.23 -13.78 10.81
N LEU A 139 -38.67 -14.88 10.17
CA LEU A 139 -37.74 -15.90 9.64
C LEU A 139 -36.68 -15.30 8.71
N GLY A 140 -37.06 -14.35 7.86
CA GLY A 140 -36.12 -13.64 6.99
C GLY A 140 -35.06 -12.85 7.77
N GLN A 141 -35.44 -12.20 8.87
CA GLN A 141 -34.49 -11.52 9.75
C GLN A 141 -33.54 -12.50 10.42
N ILE A 142 -34.02 -13.66 10.88
CA ILE A 142 -33.17 -14.71 11.48
C ILE A 142 -32.11 -15.17 10.47
N ILE A 143 -32.53 -15.44 9.22
CA ILE A 143 -31.61 -15.84 8.14
C ILE A 143 -30.55 -14.76 7.91
N VAL A 144 -30.95 -13.49 7.81
CA VAL A 144 -30.02 -12.38 7.60
C VAL A 144 -29.04 -12.23 8.78
N LEU A 145 -29.53 -12.29 10.02
CA LEU A 145 -28.69 -12.23 11.21
C LEU A 145 -27.69 -13.39 11.28
N ALA A 146 -28.10 -14.59 10.86
CA ALA A 146 -27.20 -15.75 10.76
C ALA A 146 -26.12 -15.56 9.69
N VAL A 147 -26.48 -15.03 8.51
CA VAL A 147 -25.51 -14.68 7.46
C VAL A 147 -24.52 -13.63 7.96
N ILE A 148 -25.01 -12.60 8.65
CA ILE A 148 -24.15 -11.56 9.24
C ILE A 148 -23.20 -12.16 10.29
N LEU A 149 -23.70 -13.02 11.17
CA LEU A 149 -22.86 -13.71 12.16
C LEU A 149 -21.76 -14.52 11.47
N GLY A 150 -22.12 -15.29 10.45
CA GLY A 150 -21.16 -16.01 9.61
C GLY A 150 -20.13 -15.07 8.96
N GLY A 151 -20.58 -13.92 8.47
CA GLY A 151 -19.73 -12.87 7.91
C GLY A 151 -18.79 -12.20 8.91
N LEU A 152 -19.10 -12.19 10.21
CA LEU A 152 -18.19 -11.72 11.27
C LEU A 152 -17.16 -12.78 11.66
N ILE A 153 -17.61 -14.04 11.80
CA ILE A 153 -16.76 -15.15 12.24
C ILE A 153 -15.79 -15.58 11.15
N SER A 154 -16.25 -15.62 9.89
CA SER A 154 -15.46 -16.11 8.75
C SER A 154 -14.15 -15.36 8.55
N PRO A 155 -14.09 -14.02 8.55
CA PRO A 155 -12.83 -13.28 8.48
C PRO A 155 -11.88 -13.58 9.64
N ILE A 156 -12.39 -13.77 10.86
CA ILE A 156 -11.55 -14.10 12.03
C ILE A 156 -10.92 -15.48 11.85
N ILE A 157 -11.72 -16.48 11.44
CA ILE A 157 -11.22 -17.82 11.15
C ILE A 157 -10.21 -17.77 9.99
N TYR A 158 -10.53 -17.04 8.91
CA TYR A 158 -9.65 -16.86 7.76
C TYR A 158 -8.30 -16.27 8.17
N LEU A 159 -8.32 -15.18 8.93
CA LEU A 159 -7.14 -14.53 9.47
C LEU A 159 -6.31 -15.50 10.34
N TRP A 160 -6.98 -16.24 11.22
CA TRP A 160 -6.33 -17.21 12.08
C TRP A 160 -5.64 -18.32 11.26
N VAL A 161 -6.33 -18.89 10.27
CA VAL A 161 -5.78 -19.94 9.39
C VAL A 161 -4.63 -19.39 8.55
N LYS A 162 -4.80 -18.23 7.91
CA LYS A 162 -3.78 -17.63 7.03
C LYS A 162 -2.51 -17.27 7.80
N TYR A 163 -2.64 -16.69 8.99
CA TYR A 163 -1.51 -16.16 9.76
C TYR A 163 -0.96 -17.08 10.83
N ARG A 164 -1.52 -18.29 11.00
CA ARG A 164 -0.93 -19.31 11.89
C ARG A 164 0.55 -19.56 11.58
N THR A 165 0.90 -19.60 10.29
CA THR A 165 2.26 -19.86 9.82
C THR A 165 3.18 -18.66 10.06
N ILE A 166 2.67 -17.43 9.92
CA ILE A 166 3.46 -16.23 10.22
C ILE A 166 3.78 -16.17 11.71
N LYS A 167 2.83 -16.53 12.58
CA LYS A 167 3.07 -16.59 14.02
C LYS A 167 4.17 -17.58 14.42
N TYR A 168 4.42 -18.60 13.59
CA TYR A 168 5.55 -19.52 13.79
C TYR A 168 6.90 -18.85 13.52
N TYR A 169 7.02 -18.08 12.43
CA TYR A 169 8.27 -17.38 12.05
C TYR A 169 8.48 -16.05 12.77
N SER A 170 7.40 -15.39 13.19
CA SER A 170 7.39 -14.17 14.00
C SER A 170 6.49 -14.39 15.21
N PRO A 171 7.03 -14.93 16.32
CA PRO A 171 6.26 -15.23 17.54
C PRO A 171 5.54 -14.01 18.12
N HIS A 172 6.06 -12.81 17.86
CA HIS A 172 5.48 -11.54 18.29
C HIS A 172 4.39 -11.02 17.34
N PHE A 173 4.02 -11.75 16.28
CA PHE A 173 2.90 -11.41 15.42
C PHE A 173 1.58 -11.42 16.20
N LYS A 174 0.86 -10.29 16.14
CA LYS A 174 -0.46 -10.16 16.75
C LYS A 174 -1.51 -9.98 15.67
N LEU A 175 -2.57 -10.78 15.71
CA LEU A 175 -3.68 -10.65 14.76
C LEU A 175 -4.38 -9.29 14.86
N SER A 176 -4.41 -8.71 16.06
CA SER A 176 -4.93 -7.36 16.31
C SER A 176 -4.23 -6.29 15.47
N ASP A 177 -2.96 -6.50 15.10
CA ASP A 177 -2.19 -5.55 14.30
C ASP A 177 -2.71 -5.42 12.86
N THR A 178 -3.52 -6.39 12.40
CA THR A 178 -4.27 -6.30 11.13
C THR A 178 -5.21 -5.10 11.12
N PHE A 179 -5.67 -4.67 12.29
CA PHE A 179 -6.63 -3.58 12.43
C PHE A 179 -5.96 -2.25 12.77
N GLU A 180 -4.66 -2.22 13.07
CA GLU A 180 -3.94 -1.01 13.43
C GLU A 180 -3.85 -0.04 12.26
N THR A 181 -4.06 1.26 12.52
CA THR A 181 -3.92 2.27 11.46
C THR A 181 -2.45 2.53 11.12
N SER A 182 -1.51 2.06 11.93
CA SER A 182 -0.09 2.28 11.71
C SER A 182 0.73 1.25 12.46
N LEU A 183 1.77 0.71 11.83
CA LEU A 183 2.73 -0.14 12.54
C LEU A 183 4.00 0.63 12.90
N PRO A 184 4.59 0.35 14.08
CA PRO A 184 5.99 0.65 14.34
C PRO A 184 6.88 -0.04 13.29
N VAL A 185 8.01 0.58 12.97
CA VAL A 185 8.93 0.06 11.94
C VAL A 185 9.46 -1.33 12.29
N GLU A 186 9.64 -1.61 13.58
CA GLU A 186 9.93 -2.94 14.12
C GLU A 186 9.01 -4.03 13.58
N LYS A 187 7.70 -3.79 13.66
CA LYS A 187 6.70 -4.78 13.27
C LYS A 187 6.67 -4.92 11.75
N ILE A 188 6.91 -3.84 11.01
CA ILE A 188 7.03 -3.89 9.55
C ILE A 188 8.19 -4.81 9.14
N LEU A 189 9.36 -4.64 9.76
CA LEU A 189 10.54 -5.46 9.51
C LEU A 189 10.36 -6.91 9.98
N SER A 190 9.71 -7.12 11.13
CA SER A 190 9.49 -8.47 11.68
C SER A 190 8.44 -9.25 10.88
N TYR A 191 7.31 -8.62 10.55
CA TYR A 191 6.17 -9.31 9.93
C TYR A 191 6.36 -9.48 8.43
N ARG A 192 7.23 -8.67 7.81
CA ARG A 192 7.40 -8.65 6.35
C ARG A 192 6.06 -8.40 5.62
N LEU A 193 5.15 -7.67 6.27
CA LEU A 193 3.82 -7.32 5.80
C LEU A 193 3.55 -5.84 6.06
N ALA A 194 3.05 -5.13 5.04
CA ALA A 194 2.79 -3.69 5.13
C ALA A 194 1.74 -3.22 4.11
N VAL A 195 1.11 -2.08 4.41
CA VAL A 195 0.32 -1.27 3.46
C VAL A 195 1.05 0.03 3.12
N CYS A 196 0.54 0.83 2.17
CA CYS A 196 1.20 2.05 1.63
C CYS A 196 1.79 2.97 2.71
N ARG A 197 1.03 3.28 3.76
CA ARG A 197 1.45 4.09 4.92
C ARG A 197 2.62 3.49 5.72
N ASP A 198 2.69 2.17 5.83
CA ASP A 198 3.79 1.50 6.52
C ASP A 198 5.05 1.51 5.64
N TYR A 199 4.90 1.30 4.33
CA TYR A 199 6.01 1.45 3.38
C TYR A 199 6.58 2.87 3.42
N ALA A 200 5.72 3.88 3.32
CA ALA A 200 6.14 5.27 3.40
C ALA A 200 6.91 5.56 4.69
N LYS A 201 6.41 5.06 5.84
CA LYS A 201 7.09 5.17 7.12
C LYS A 201 8.48 4.54 7.11
N LEU A 202 8.58 3.29 6.68
CA LEU A 202 9.84 2.56 6.62
C LEU A 202 10.83 3.24 5.68
N THR A 203 10.38 3.64 4.48
CA THR A 203 11.19 4.36 3.51
C THR A 203 11.71 5.66 4.12
N ALA A 204 10.87 6.43 4.79
CA ALA A 204 11.30 7.67 5.44
C ALA A 204 12.34 7.40 6.53
N ALA A 205 12.16 6.37 7.37
CA ALA A 205 13.13 5.99 8.39
C ALA A 205 14.50 5.62 7.81
N LEU A 206 14.54 4.89 6.69
CA LEU A 206 15.76 4.57 5.97
C LEU A 206 16.41 5.83 5.38
N LEU A 207 15.61 6.70 4.73
CA LEU A 207 16.12 7.93 4.12
C LEU A 207 16.67 8.91 5.16
N PHE A 208 16.07 9.03 6.35
CA PHE A 208 16.63 9.88 7.42
C PHE A 208 18.00 9.39 7.91
N ASN A 209 18.28 8.09 7.82
CA ASN A 209 19.60 7.55 8.17
C ASN A 209 20.61 7.65 7.01
N LEU A 210 20.16 7.51 5.76
CA LEU A 210 21.02 7.57 4.57
C LEU A 210 21.35 8.99 4.13
N TYR A 211 20.39 9.90 4.28
CA TYR A 211 20.39 11.25 3.74
C TYR A 211 19.93 12.27 4.81
N PRO A 212 20.69 12.44 5.92
CA PRO A 212 20.27 13.26 7.04
C PRO A 212 20.06 14.75 6.68
N GLU A 213 20.78 15.24 5.67
CA GLU A 213 20.73 16.64 5.22
C GLU A 213 19.71 16.88 4.10
N ASN A 214 19.15 15.83 3.49
CA ASN A 214 18.21 15.97 2.39
C ASN A 214 16.79 16.20 2.90
N GLU A 215 16.02 16.92 2.10
CA GLU A 215 14.60 17.12 2.38
C GLU A 215 13.81 15.85 2.02
N ILE A 216 13.12 15.28 3.01
CA ILE A 216 12.24 14.12 2.84
C ILE A 216 10.79 14.59 2.79
N TYR A 217 10.00 13.96 1.95
CA TYR A 217 8.62 14.34 1.67
C TYR A 217 7.69 13.14 1.84
N PHE A 218 6.46 13.42 2.30
CA PHE A 218 5.33 12.50 2.16
C PHE A 218 4.38 13.08 1.12
N ILE A 219 3.99 12.25 0.16
CA ILE A 219 3.10 12.60 -0.93
C ILE A 219 1.80 11.82 -0.73
N GLU A 220 0.71 12.53 -0.46
CA GLU A 220 -0.60 11.95 -0.18
C GLU A 220 -1.57 12.17 -1.34
N ILE A 221 -2.28 11.09 -1.69
CA ILE A 221 -3.47 11.10 -2.53
C ILE A 221 -4.56 10.27 -1.83
N PRO A 222 -5.83 10.31 -2.26
CA PRO A 222 -6.87 9.52 -1.62
C PRO A 222 -6.51 8.03 -1.55
N ASN A 223 -6.46 7.47 -0.33
CA ASN A 223 -6.13 6.07 -0.01
C ASN A 223 -4.72 5.62 -0.38
N HIS A 224 -3.77 6.52 -0.61
CA HIS A 224 -2.39 6.15 -0.91
C HIS A 224 -1.40 7.23 -0.45
N VAL A 225 -0.24 6.77 0.03
CA VAL A 225 0.85 7.64 0.45
C VAL A 225 2.17 7.02 0.04
N ALA A 226 3.09 7.86 -0.41
CA ALA A 226 4.45 7.48 -0.76
C ALA A 226 5.45 8.45 -0.13
N THR A 227 6.71 8.02 -0.02
CA THR A 227 7.80 8.85 0.49
C THR A 227 8.63 9.34 -0.67
N GLY A 228 9.04 10.60 -0.63
CA GLY A 228 9.98 11.17 -1.58
C GLY A 228 11.20 11.75 -0.91
N ILE A 229 12.26 11.93 -1.69
CA ILE A 229 13.49 12.59 -1.30
C ILE A 229 13.84 13.64 -2.36
N LYS A 230 14.28 14.82 -1.92
CA LYS A 230 14.85 15.81 -2.82
C LYS A 230 16.33 15.53 -3.02
N ILE A 231 16.70 15.32 -4.27
CA ILE A 231 18.10 15.22 -4.72
C ILE A 231 18.30 16.32 -5.76
N ARG A 232 19.22 17.23 -5.47
CA ARG A 232 19.40 18.49 -6.22
C ARG A 232 18.06 19.27 -6.25
N ASP A 233 17.56 19.59 -7.44
CA ASP A 233 16.35 20.40 -7.62
C ASP A 233 15.07 19.57 -7.84
N LYS A 234 15.14 18.25 -7.66
CA LYS A 234 14.05 17.34 -8.02
C LYS A 234 13.65 16.43 -6.87
N ILE A 235 12.35 16.21 -6.72
CA ILE A 235 11.77 15.28 -5.75
C ILE A 235 11.53 13.94 -6.45
N TYR A 236 12.19 12.89 -5.96
CA TYR A 236 12.03 11.51 -6.41
C TYR A 236 11.14 10.77 -5.44
N VAL A 237 10.12 10.09 -5.94
CA VAL A 237 9.12 9.36 -5.16
C VAL A 237 9.44 7.87 -5.17
N LEU A 238 9.56 7.30 -3.97
CA LEU A 238 9.73 5.89 -3.69
C LEU A 238 8.38 5.30 -3.27
N ASP A 239 7.79 4.54 -4.18
CA ASP A 239 6.50 3.87 -4.01
C ASP A 239 6.70 2.39 -4.31
N GLN A 240 6.51 1.52 -3.32
CA GLN A 240 6.97 0.11 -3.32
C GLN A 240 6.60 -0.71 -4.57
N LYS A 241 5.52 -0.34 -5.28
CA LYS A 241 5.02 -1.05 -6.47
C LYS A 241 5.34 -0.36 -7.79
N LEU A 242 6.07 0.74 -7.76
CA LEU A 242 6.44 1.54 -8.92
C LEU A 242 7.97 1.70 -8.96
N PRO A 243 8.58 1.77 -10.16
CA PRO A 243 9.93 2.31 -10.26
C PRO A 243 9.97 3.73 -9.67
N ILE A 244 11.16 4.17 -9.28
CA ILE A 244 11.38 5.53 -8.81
C ILE A 244 10.99 6.48 -9.93
N THR A 245 10.17 7.47 -9.59
CA THR A 245 9.66 8.48 -10.53
C THR A 245 9.87 9.86 -9.93
N SER A 246 9.87 10.89 -10.77
CA SER A 246 9.73 12.25 -10.25
C SER A 246 8.34 12.45 -9.66
N LEU A 247 8.22 13.44 -8.78
CA LEU A 247 6.93 13.85 -8.23
C LEU A 247 5.88 14.11 -9.33
N ASP A 248 6.26 14.78 -10.40
CA ASP A 248 5.32 15.16 -11.46
C ASP A 248 4.86 13.95 -12.27
N GLN A 249 5.79 13.04 -12.57
CA GLN A 249 5.47 11.79 -13.27
C GLN A 249 4.65 10.85 -12.39
N TRP A 250 4.95 10.77 -11.08
CA TRP A 250 4.17 9.99 -10.12
C TRP A 250 2.72 10.49 -10.03
N ILE A 251 2.53 11.80 -9.94
CA ILE A 251 1.18 12.40 -9.91
C ILE A 251 0.44 12.14 -11.23
N HIS A 252 1.13 12.25 -12.36
CA HIS A 252 0.55 11.99 -13.67
C HIS A 252 0.07 10.53 -13.81
N TYR A 253 0.91 9.58 -13.41
CA TYR A 253 0.59 8.17 -13.39
C TYR A 253 -0.68 7.90 -12.57
N TRP A 254 -0.75 8.39 -11.33
CA TRP A 254 -1.91 8.15 -10.46
C TRP A 254 -3.18 8.85 -10.95
N LYS A 255 -3.05 10.05 -11.54
CA LYS A 255 -4.19 10.73 -12.17
C LYS A 255 -4.80 9.89 -13.29
N SER A 256 -3.96 9.34 -14.16
CA SER A 256 -4.36 8.46 -15.26
C SER A 256 -4.95 7.14 -14.74
N ARG A 257 -4.27 6.50 -13.78
CA ARG A 257 -4.69 5.24 -13.15
C ARG A 257 -6.05 5.33 -12.47
N LEU A 258 -6.33 6.43 -11.79
CA LEU A 258 -7.60 6.69 -11.12
C LEU A 258 -8.70 7.24 -12.05
N ASN A 259 -8.39 7.46 -13.34
CA ASN A 259 -9.27 8.07 -14.33
C ASN A 259 -9.90 9.40 -13.84
N LYS A 260 -9.10 10.25 -13.19
CA LYS A 260 -9.58 11.52 -12.60
C LYS A 260 -9.22 12.72 -13.48
N LYS A 261 -10.18 13.61 -13.71
CA LYS A 261 -9.95 14.91 -14.37
C LYS A 261 -8.97 15.79 -13.59
N ALA A 262 -9.03 15.74 -12.26
CA ALA A 262 -8.13 16.41 -11.35
C ALA A 262 -7.79 15.50 -10.17
N LEU A 263 -6.53 15.55 -9.72
CA LEU A 263 -6.06 14.83 -8.54
C LEU A 263 -5.59 15.88 -7.53
N GLU A 264 -6.16 15.86 -6.32
CA GLU A 264 -5.65 16.63 -5.19
C GLU A 264 -4.49 15.86 -4.59
N VAL A 265 -3.34 16.50 -4.54
CA VAL A 265 -2.10 15.94 -3.99
C VAL A 265 -1.66 16.83 -2.85
N THR A 266 -1.42 16.24 -1.68
CA THR A 266 -0.85 16.96 -0.54
C THR A 266 0.62 16.58 -0.39
N ILE A 267 1.49 17.58 -0.37
CA ILE A 267 2.94 17.39 -0.24
C ILE A 267 3.36 17.92 1.13
N LEU A 268 3.96 17.05 1.93
CA LEU A 268 4.35 17.32 3.31
C LEU A 268 5.86 17.13 3.43
N LYS A 269 6.59 18.20 3.71
CA LYS A 269 8.02 18.10 4.01
C LYS A 269 8.18 17.62 5.44
N ALA A 270 8.99 16.59 5.64
CA ALA A 270 9.34 16.04 6.93
C ALA A 270 10.77 16.44 7.27
N VAL A 271 10.92 17.13 8.40
CA VAL A 271 12.21 17.61 8.89
C VAL A 271 12.52 16.92 10.21
N TYR A 272 13.68 16.26 10.28
CA TYR A 272 14.17 15.65 11.52
C TYR A 272 14.99 16.68 12.30
N GLN A 273 14.45 17.18 13.42
CA GLN A 273 15.10 18.17 14.27
C GLN A 273 14.96 17.79 15.74
N LYS A 274 16.09 17.75 16.46
CA LYS A 274 16.14 17.50 17.92
C LYS A 274 15.38 16.23 18.33
N GLY A 275 15.61 15.13 17.61
CA GLY A 275 14.96 13.85 17.90
C GLY A 275 13.48 13.76 17.45
N LYS A 276 12.90 14.81 16.87
CA LYS A 276 11.49 14.80 16.45
C LYS A 276 11.33 15.12 14.98
N ILE A 277 10.46 14.37 14.33
CA ILE A 277 10.01 14.70 12.97
C ILE A 277 8.91 15.75 13.06
N LYS A 278 9.15 16.89 12.42
CA LYS A 278 8.14 17.92 12.20
C LYS A 278 7.68 17.86 10.75
N ILE A 279 6.37 18.02 10.55
CA ILE A 279 5.82 18.22 9.22
C ILE A 279 5.70 19.72 8.97
N GLU A 280 6.33 20.17 7.90
CA GLU A 280 6.08 21.47 7.28
C GLU A 280 5.19 21.22 6.05
N LYS A 281 4.00 21.82 6.02
CA LYS A 281 3.14 21.70 4.84
C LYS A 281 3.72 22.61 3.77
N VAL A 282 4.14 22.04 2.64
CA VAL A 282 4.81 22.80 1.59
C VAL A 282 3.84 23.18 0.49
N ASP A 283 2.95 22.27 0.05
CA ASP A 283 2.10 22.60 -1.12
C ASP A 283 0.86 21.70 -1.30
N GLN A 284 -0.11 22.19 -2.07
CA GLN A 284 -1.14 21.41 -2.73
C GLN A 284 -1.05 21.62 -4.24
N LYS A 285 -0.59 20.61 -4.98
CA LYS A 285 -0.42 20.70 -6.43
C LYS A 285 -1.65 20.15 -7.15
N LYS A 286 -2.20 20.93 -8.10
CA LYS A 286 -3.15 20.45 -9.11
C LYS A 286 -2.41 20.29 -10.43
N VAL A 287 -2.34 19.06 -10.96
CA VAL A 287 -1.55 18.77 -12.16
C VAL A 287 -2.43 18.77 -13.43
N LYS A 288 -1.98 19.53 -14.44
CA LYS A 288 -2.56 19.57 -15.79
C LYS A 288 -2.34 18.24 -16.51
N ASN A 289 -3.08 17.99 -17.61
CA ASN A 289 -2.86 16.78 -18.40
C ASN A 289 -1.45 16.82 -19.02
N LEU A 290 -0.63 15.83 -18.70
CA LEU A 290 0.60 15.54 -19.43
C LEU A 290 0.26 14.52 -20.53
N ASN A 291 0.96 14.62 -21.66
CA ASN A 291 0.89 13.61 -22.70
C ASN A 291 1.65 12.36 -22.26
N ILE A 292 1.33 11.22 -22.89
CA ILE A 292 2.13 10.00 -22.71
C ILE A 292 3.56 10.33 -23.15
N PRO A 293 4.57 10.16 -22.27
CA PRO A 293 5.94 10.47 -22.64
C PRO A 293 6.45 9.46 -23.67
N THR A 294 7.30 9.93 -24.59
CA THR A 294 8.05 9.06 -25.49
C THR A 294 9.23 8.47 -24.71
N VAL A 295 9.25 7.15 -24.61
CA VAL A 295 10.29 6.42 -23.88
C VAL A 295 11.54 6.29 -24.74
N ASP A 296 12.72 6.56 -24.18
CA ASP A 296 14.00 6.27 -24.83
C ASP A 296 14.27 4.76 -24.76
N VAL A 297 13.61 4.05 -25.68
CA VAL A 297 13.70 2.60 -25.83
C VAL A 297 15.15 2.16 -26.11
N ASN A 298 15.94 2.98 -26.80
CA ASN A 298 17.34 2.68 -27.12
C ASN A 298 18.21 2.67 -25.86
N SER A 299 18.03 3.67 -24.97
CA SER A 299 18.70 3.71 -23.67
C SER A 299 18.39 2.45 -22.84
N LEU A 300 17.12 2.04 -22.79
CA LEU A 300 16.68 0.86 -22.05
C LEU A 300 17.18 -0.46 -22.66
N ASN A 301 17.20 -0.57 -24.00
CA ASN A 301 17.75 -1.73 -24.71
C ASN A 301 19.23 -1.93 -24.46
N ARG A 302 19.99 -0.87 -24.18
CA ARG A 302 21.40 -0.99 -23.80
C ARG A 302 21.57 -1.36 -22.32
N LYS A 303 20.85 -0.68 -21.41
CA LYS A 303 21.01 -0.86 -19.95
C LYS A 303 20.50 -2.22 -19.45
N LEU A 304 19.44 -2.76 -20.05
CA LEU A 304 18.78 -3.96 -19.53
C LEU A 304 19.59 -5.26 -19.71
N PRO A 305 20.24 -5.53 -20.87
CA PRO A 305 21.15 -6.65 -21.03
C PRO A 305 22.35 -6.59 -20.10
N GLU A 306 22.97 -5.40 -19.96
CA GLU A 306 24.07 -5.14 -19.02
C GLU A 306 23.66 -5.52 -17.58
N GLU A 307 22.49 -5.06 -17.14
CA GLU A 307 21.95 -5.37 -15.83
C GLU A 307 21.64 -6.86 -15.65
N LEU A 308 21.27 -7.57 -16.71
CA LEU A 308 21.00 -9.01 -16.68
C LEU A 308 22.26 -9.88 -16.87
N GLY A 309 23.40 -9.28 -17.20
CA GLY A 309 24.62 -10.00 -17.53
C GLY A 309 24.48 -10.86 -18.79
N ILE A 310 23.67 -10.41 -19.75
CA ILE A 310 23.49 -11.09 -21.03
C ILE A 310 24.60 -10.62 -21.97
N GLU A 311 25.50 -11.52 -22.34
CA GLU A 311 26.39 -11.30 -23.47
C GLU A 311 25.58 -11.50 -24.74
N GLU A 312 25.24 -10.41 -25.45
CA GLU A 312 24.55 -10.49 -26.73
C GLU A 312 25.37 -11.36 -27.69
N THR A 313 24.88 -12.58 -27.93
CA THR A 313 25.53 -13.50 -28.84
C THR A 313 24.93 -13.26 -30.22
N THR A 314 25.71 -12.62 -31.10
CA THR A 314 25.27 -12.22 -32.45
C THR A 314 24.98 -13.39 -33.40
N THR A 315 25.20 -14.63 -32.97
CA THR A 315 25.25 -15.80 -33.86
C THR A 315 24.87 -17.06 -33.11
N SER A 316 23.63 -17.49 -33.26
CA SER A 316 23.22 -18.86 -32.96
C SER A 316 22.22 -19.30 -34.02
N ASN A 317 22.60 -20.29 -34.83
CA ASN A 317 21.72 -20.98 -35.79
C ASN A 317 20.61 -21.82 -35.09
N LYS A 318 20.30 -21.56 -33.81
CA LYS A 318 19.22 -22.23 -33.07
C LYS A 318 17.93 -21.42 -33.20
N VAL A 319 16.82 -22.13 -33.30
CA VAL A 319 15.48 -21.52 -33.34
C VAL A 319 15.22 -20.80 -32.01
N GLU A 320 15.32 -19.47 -32.02
CA GLU A 320 14.98 -18.64 -30.87
C GLU A 320 13.47 -18.64 -30.65
N LYS A 321 13.05 -18.97 -29.43
CA LYS A 321 11.66 -18.79 -28.99
C LYS A 321 11.49 -17.36 -28.49
N ILE A 322 10.32 -16.78 -28.74
CA ILE A 322 9.98 -15.42 -28.32
C ILE A 322 8.87 -15.48 -27.30
N LYS A 323 9.08 -14.85 -26.14
CA LYS A 323 8.01 -14.57 -25.16
C LYS A 323 7.93 -13.07 -24.95
N SER A 324 6.73 -12.52 -25.12
CA SER A 324 6.45 -11.11 -24.91
C SER A 324 5.82 -10.88 -23.53
N ILE A 325 6.39 -9.94 -22.76
CA ILE A 325 5.85 -9.48 -21.48
C ILE A 325 5.33 -8.06 -21.67
N ARG A 326 4.02 -7.86 -21.47
CA ARG A 326 3.39 -6.53 -21.52
C ARG A 326 3.33 -5.91 -20.13
N LEU A 327 4.01 -4.77 -19.97
CA LEU A 327 4.05 -3.95 -18.76
C LEU A 327 3.06 -2.80 -18.89
N LYS A 328 1.89 -2.96 -18.26
CA LYS A 328 0.80 -1.99 -18.34
C LYS A 328 1.16 -0.65 -17.72
N ASP A 329 0.76 0.44 -18.39
CA ASP A 329 0.89 1.84 -17.94
C ASP A 329 2.34 2.25 -17.61
N MET A 330 3.34 1.52 -18.12
CA MET A 330 4.74 1.71 -17.74
C MET A 330 5.39 2.91 -18.42
N ALA A 331 4.95 3.26 -19.64
CA ALA A 331 5.41 4.47 -20.30
C ALA A 331 5.01 5.72 -19.51
N LEU A 332 3.86 5.72 -18.84
CA LEU A 332 3.41 6.81 -17.95
C LEU A 332 4.31 7.05 -16.73
N LYS A 333 5.34 6.24 -16.52
CA LYS A 333 6.29 6.40 -15.40
C LYS A 333 7.66 6.90 -15.88
N TYR A 334 7.87 6.96 -17.20
CA TYR A 334 9.15 7.34 -17.78
C TYR A 334 9.37 8.84 -17.72
N GLU A 335 10.61 9.21 -17.42
CA GLU A 335 11.17 10.53 -17.61
C GLU A 335 12.63 10.35 -17.98
N LYS A 336 13.16 11.19 -18.87
CA LYS A 336 14.57 11.16 -19.28
C LYS A 336 15.45 11.67 -18.13
N ASP A 337 15.75 10.77 -17.21
CA ASP A 337 16.44 11.02 -15.95
C ASP A 337 17.16 9.75 -15.52
N GLU A 338 18.42 9.87 -15.08
CA GLU A 338 19.27 8.72 -14.76
C GLU A 338 18.67 7.81 -13.67
N ILE A 339 18.10 8.39 -12.61
CA ILE A 339 17.49 7.65 -11.50
C ILE A 339 16.25 6.89 -12.00
N VAL A 340 15.42 7.57 -12.79
CA VAL A 340 14.18 6.97 -13.34
C VAL A 340 14.50 5.84 -14.31
N GLU A 341 15.39 6.07 -15.27
CA GLU A 341 15.78 5.07 -16.26
C GLU A 341 16.42 3.84 -15.61
N TYR A 342 17.31 4.05 -14.64
CA TYR A 342 17.95 2.94 -13.91
C TYR A 342 16.92 2.13 -13.12
N SER A 343 16.04 2.81 -12.36
CA SER A 343 14.99 2.15 -11.58
C SER A 343 14.00 1.39 -12.48
N MET A 344 13.66 1.93 -13.66
CA MET A 344 12.83 1.24 -14.65
C MET A 344 13.52 -0.01 -15.20
N ALA A 345 14.79 0.08 -15.60
CA ALA A 345 15.55 -1.08 -16.08
C ALA A 345 15.63 -2.19 -15.02
N ARG A 346 15.84 -1.82 -13.75
CA ARG A 346 15.82 -2.75 -12.61
C ARG A 346 14.45 -3.39 -12.39
N ALA A 347 13.37 -2.62 -12.50
CA ALA A 347 12.01 -3.16 -12.45
C ALA A 347 11.75 -4.17 -13.59
N PHE A 348 12.26 -3.89 -14.80
CA PHE A 348 12.13 -4.80 -15.95
C PHE A 348 12.91 -6.09 -15.73
N LYS A 349 14.16 -5.98 -15.28
CA LYS A 349 14.99 -7.11 -14.86
C LYS A 349 14.25 -7.98 -13.84
N ASN A 350 13.74 -7.40 -12.76
CA ASN A 350 13.02 -8.16 -11.73
C ASN A 350 11.78 -8.88 -12.31
N LYS A 351 11.05 -8.23 -13.22
CA LYS A 351 9.90 -8.86 -13.89
C LYS A 351 10.31 -10.02 -14.80
N ILE A 352 11.42 -9.89 -15.52
CA ILE A 352 11.99 -10.97 -16.34
C ILE A 352 12.43 -12.14 -15.45
N LEU A 353 13.18 -11.87 -14.39
CA LEU A 353 13.65 -12.89 -13.45
C LEU A 353 12.49 -13.67 -12.84
N ASN A 354 11.40 -12.99 -12.48
CA ASN A 354 10.20 -13.65 -11.93
C ASN A 354 9.45 -14.52 -12.97
N GLU A 355 9.56 -14.21 -14.26
CA GLU A 355 8.86 -14.92 -15.33
C GLU A 355 9.68 -16.06 -15.94
N PHE A 356 11.01 -15.98 -15.85
CA PHE A 356 11.93 -16.96 -16.44
C PHE A 356 12.67 -17.80 -15.39
N CYS A 357 12.76 -17.36 -14.13
CA CYS A 357 13.45 -18.03 -13.04
C CYS A 357 14.88 -18.47 -13.45
N GLU A 358 15.17 -19.77 -13.39
CA GLU A 358 16.48 -20.33 -13.77
C GLU A 358 16.76 -20.30 -15.28
N ASN A 359 15.73 -20.12 -16.12
CA ASN A 359 15.88 -20.02 -17.57
C ASN A 359 16.36 -18.65 -18.05
N THR A 360 16.66 -17.73 -17.13
CA THR A 360 17.23 -16.41 -17.47
C THR A 360 18.58 -16.54 -18.18
N LYS A 361 19.34 -17.59 -17.88
CA LYS A 361 20.61 -17.93 -18.57
C LYS A 361 20.44 -18.35 -20.04
N LYS A 362 19.21 -18.66 -20.47
CA LYS A 362 18.89 -19.03 -21.85
C LYS A 362 18.48 -17.84 -22.70
N ILE A 363 18.34 -16.67 -22.09
CA ILE A 363 17.97 -15.45 -22.80
C ILE A 363 19.17 -14.99 -23.63
N THR A 364 18.94 -14.83 -24.93
CA THR A 364 19.96 -14.38 -25.90
C THR A 364 19.85 -12.89 -26.18
N LYS A 365 18.62 -12.37 -26.20
CA LYS A 365 18.33 -10.98 -26.54
C LYS A 365 17.06 -10.50 -25.86
N ILE A 366 17.01 -9.21 -25.56
CA ILE A 366 15.79 -8.53 -25.11
C ILE A 366 15.59 -7.28 -25.95
N GLU A 367 14.37 -7.09 -26.43
CA GLU A 367 13.94 -5.87 -27.10
C GLU A 367 12.80 -5.23 -26.31
N VAL A 368 13.00 -3.98 -25.94
CA VAL A 368 11.99 -3.09 -25.36
C VAL A 368 11.28 -2.39 -26.51
N GLN A 369 9.97 -2.25 -26.42
CA GLN A 369 9.15 -1.46 -27.35
C GLN A 369 8.06 -0.71 -26.57
N GLN A 370 7.65 0.46 -27.06
CA GLN A 370 6.53 1.21 -26.50
C GLN A 370 5.26 0.95 -27.32
N ASP A 371 4.19 0.52 -26.66
CA ASP A 371 2.85 0.38 -27.25
C ASP A 371 1.88 1.31 -26.50
N GLY A 372 1.76 2.54 -27.00
CA GLY A 372 0.98 3.60 -26.36
C GLY A 372 1.48 3.89 -24.94
N LYS A 373 0.66 3.57 -23.93
CA LYS A 373 0.99 3.76 -22.50
C LYS A 373 1.74 2.57 -21.88
N ASP A 374 1.82 1.45 -22.60
CA ASP A 374 2.44 0.22 -22.13
C ASP A 374 3.85 0.07 -22.69
N ILE A 375 4.68 -0.72 -22.00
CA ILE A 375 5.96 -1.19 -22.51
C ILE A 375 5.86 -2.69 -22.78
N VAL A 376 6.34 -3.14 -23.93
CA VAL A 376 6.43 -4.54 -24.32
C VAL A 376 7.88 -4.97 -24.28
N LEU A 377 8.18 -6.03 -23.55
CA LEU A 377 9.49 -6.68 -23.53
C LEU A 377 9.40 -7.95 -24.38
N SER A 378 10.10 -8.00 -25.51
CA SER A 378 10.25 -9.20 -26.34
C SER A 378 11.53 -9.91 -25.95
N ILE A 379 11.41 -11.11 -25.42
CA ILE A 379 12.53 -11.87 -24.85
C ILE A 379 12.78 -13.09 -25.74
N PHE A 380 13.99 -13.17 -26.26
CA PHE A 380 14.47 -14.22 -27.15
C PHE A 380 15.28 -15.22 -26.31
N TYR A 381 14.99 -16.51 -26.44
CA TYR A 381 15.64 -17.55 -25.66
C TYR A 381 15.74 -18.90 -26.38
N ILE A 382 16.71 -19.72 -25.96
CA ILE A 382 17.04 -21.04 -26.55
C ILE A 382 16.54 -22.20 -25.68
#